data_AF-A0A1T5NZ43-F1
#
_entry.id   AF-A0A1T5NZ43-F1
#
_cell.length_a   1.000
_cell.length_b   1.000
_cell.length_c   1.000
_cell.angle_alpha   90.00
_cell.angle_beta   90.00
_cell.angle_gamma   90.00
#
_symmetry.space_group_name_H-M   'P 1'
#
loop_
_entity.id
_entity.type
_entity.pdbx_description
1 polymer ?
#
loop_
_entity_poly.entity_id
_entity_poly.type
_entity_poly.pdbx_seq_one_letter_code
_entity_poly.pdbx_strand_id
1 'polypeptide(L)'
;MGRTQHFFEYQAMLASEYADLDPQRLLRLGAMVARNALASVKAPLASAKYSPYRELLELTVDTLSIAGNDLRAPRPPVIDQCQKELTAAHSKFSRKSKVVDEGKKQLADCTALLLQVIYYLKTEDPLYIIGMLDAIHQLDTHVLAGYQDQLALIARLKKFLKI
;
A
#
# COMPACT_ATOMS: atom_id res chain seq x y z
N MET A 1 -10.93 -1.71 29.76
CA MET A 1 -9.70 -0.88 29.81
C MET A 1 -8.50 -1.49 29.06
N GLY A 2 -8.68 -2.47 28.14
CA GLY A 2 -7.53 -3.15 27.49
C GLY A 2 -7.04 -2.58 26.15
N ARG A 3 -7.85 -1.83 25.39
CA ARG A 3 -7.45 -1.34 24.05
C ARG A 3 -6.38 -0.25 24.08
N THR A 4 -6.35 0.57 25.13
CA THR A 4 -5.37 1.64 25.30
C THR A 4 -4.01 1.12 25.77
N GLN A 5 -3.96 0.07 26.61
CA GLN A 5 -2.70 -0.57 27.01
C GLN A 5 -1.95 -1.16 25.81
N HIS A 6 -2.65 -1.89 24.93
CA HIS A 6 -2.04 -2.44 23.71
C HIS A 6 -1.52 -1.37 22.73
N PHE A 7 -2.12 -0.18 22.71
CA PHE A 7 -1.63 0.92 21.85
C PHE A 7 -0.32 1.52 22.38
N PHE A 8 -0.21 1.75 23.69
CA PHE A 8 1.03 2.27 24.28
C PHE A 8 2.17 1.25 24.23
N GLU A 9 1.86 -0.04 24.45
CA GLU A 9 2.80 -1.14 24.26
C GLU A 9 3.30 -1.22 22.81
N TYR A 10 2.39 -1.08 21.83
CA TYR A 10 2.74 -1.04 20.42
C TYR A 10 3.65 0.14 20.05
N GLN A 11 3.31 1.35 20.51
CA GLN A 11 4.11 2.55 20.25
C GLN A 11 5.50 2.48 20.91
N ALA A 12 5.57 1.99 22.15
CA ALA A 12 6.84 1.81 22.85
C ALA A 12 7.72 0.72 22.20
N MET A 13 7.11 -0.36 21.73
CA MET A 13 7.79 -1.41 20.97
C MET A 13 8.29 -0.88 19.63
N LEU A 14 7.47 -0.13 18.87
CA LEU A 14 7.92 0.51 17.63
C LEU A 14 9.12 1.42 17.85
N ALA A 15 9.09 2.22 18.92
CA ALA A 15 10.16 3.15 19.27
C ALA A 15 11.44 2.48 19.77
N SER A 16 11.40 1.19 20.14
CA SER A 16 12.55 0.45 20.68
C SER A 16 13.03 -0.65 19.72
N GLU A 17 12.21 -1.67 19.50
CA GLU A 17 12.55 -2.86 18.72
C GLU A 17 12.51 -2.65 17.20
N TYR A 18 11.85 -1.58 16.75
CA TYR A 18 11.67 -1.25 15.33
C TYR A 18 12.13 0.17 14.98
N ALA A 19 13.00 0.76 15.81
CA ALA A 19 13.57 2.10 15.57
C ALA A 19 14.35 2.20 14.25
N ASP A 20 14.86 1.06 13.76
CA ASP A 20 15.59 0.96 12.48
C ASP A 20 14.65 0.88 11.26
N LEU A 21 13.33 0.87 11.46
CA LEU A 21 12.40 1.03 10.33
C LEU A 21 12.56 2.42 9.74
N ASP A 22 12.94 2.47 8.47
CA ASP A 22 13.14 3.73 7.73
C ASP A 22 11.86 4.04 6.95
N PRO A 23 11.09 5.08 7.35
CA PRO A 23 9.81 5.34 6.73
C PRO A 23 9.91 5.69 5.24
N GLN A 24 11.00 6.33 4.83
CA GLN A 24 11.22 6.69 3.44
C GLN A 24 11.51 5.45 2.60
N ARG A 25 12.34 4.54 3.11
CA ARG A 25 12.61 3.27 2.41
C ARG A 25 11.34 2.43 2.29
N LEU A 26 10.54 2.34 3.35
CA LEU A 26 9.27 1.61 3.31
C LEU A 26 8.25 2.25 2.35
N LEU A 27 8.15 3.57 2.32
CA LEU A 27 7.27 4.26 1.37
C LEU A 27 7.73 4.02 -0.07
N ARG A 28 9.05 4.09 -0.33
CA ARG A 28 9.61 3.80 -1.65
C ARG A 28 9.31 2.37 -2.08
N LEU A 29 9.47 1.40 -1.18
CA LEU A 29 9.11 0.02 -1.43
C LEU A 29 7.62 -0.11 -1.75
N GLY A 30 6.75 0.51 -0.95
CA GLY A 30 5.31 0.54 -1.19
C GLY A 30 4.94 1.15 -2.55
N ALA A 31 5.61 2.23 -2.96
CA ALA A 31 5.42 2.83 -4.28
C ALA A 31 5.85 1.90 -5.43
N MET A 32 6.92 1.12 -5.25
CA MET A 32 7.33 0.11 -6.23
C MET A 32 6.31 -1.02 -6.35
N VAL A 33 5.79 -1.52 -5.21
CA VAL A 33 4.72 -2.52 -5.21
C VAL A 33 3.47 -1.97 -5.88
N ALA A 34 3.07 -0.73 -5.58
CA ALA A 34 1.94 -0.04 -6.19
C ALA A 34 2.06 0.03 -7.73
N ARG A 35 3.25 0.33 -8.23
CA ARG A 35 3.51 0.36 -9.68
C ARG A 35 3.38 -1.02 -10.33
N ASN A 36 3.86 -2.07 -9.67
CA ASN A 36 3.67 -3.44 -10.15
C ASN A 36 2.20 -3.89 -10.10
N ALA A 37 1.48 -3.54 -9.03
CA ALA A 37 0.05 -3.80 -8.93
C ALA A 37 -0.73 -3.13 -10.08
N LEU A 38 -0.40 -1.88 -10.42
CA LEU A 38 -0.99 -1.19 -11.57
C LEU A 38 -0.69 -1.92 -12.89
N ALA A 39 0.54 -2.42 -13.07
CA ALA A 39 0.90 -3.17 -14.26
C ALA A 39 0.06 -4.45 -14.41
N SER A 40 -0.26 -5.12 -13.30
CA SER A 40 -1.08 -6.33 -13.30
C SER A 40 -2.54 -6.10 -13.72
N VAL A 41 -3.07 -4.88 -13.55
CA VAL A 41 -4.45 -4.53 -13.88
C VAL A 41 -4.61 -3.81 -15.23
N LYS A 42 -3.55 -3.70 -16.04
CA LYS A 42 -3.61 -3.06 -17.37
C LYS A 42 -4.65 -3.69 -18.29
N ALA A 43 -4.76 -5.02 -18.32
CA ALA A 43 -5.73 -5.72 -19.14
C ALA A 43 -7.19 -5.43 -18.71
N PRO A 44 -7.57 -5.54 -17.42
CA PRO A 44 -8.87 -5.06 -16.92
C PRO A 44 -9.18 -3.61 -17.31
N LEU A 45 -8.20 -2.70 -17.17
CA LEU A 45 -8.34 -1.28 -17.51
C LEU A 45 -8.45 -1.00 -19.01
N ALA A 46 -8.14 -1.96 -19.89
CA ALA A 46 -8.37 -1.84 -21.32
C ALA A 46 -9.86 -1.99 -21.70
N SER A 47 -10.67 -2.61 -20.82
CA SER A 47 -12.10 -2.72 -21.05
C SER A 47 -12.81 -1.37 -20.90
N ALA A 48 -13.81 -1.09 -21.74
CA ALA A 48 -14.61 0.13 -21.66
C ALA A 48 -15.34 0.30 -20.30
N LYS A 49 -15.57 -0.82 -19.60
CA LYS A 49 -16.19 -0.84 -18.27
C LYS A 49 -15.29 -0.21 -17.20
N TYR A 50 -13.98 -0.40 -17.30
CA TYR A 50 -13.02 0.01 -16.29
C TYR A 50 -12.04 1.09 -16.73
N SER A 51 -12.03 1.45 -18.03
CA SER A 51 -11.21 2.54 -18.56
C SER A 51 -11.36 3.87 -17.80
N PRO A 52 -12.52 4.26 -17.24
CA PRO A 52 -12.63 5.51 -16.49
C PRO A 52 -11.78 5.56 -15.21
N TYR A 53 -11.33 4.41 -14.69
CA TYR A 53 -10.50 4.35 -13.48
C TYR A 53 -9.00 4.39 -13.78
N ARG A 54 -8.60 4.36 -15.06
CA ARG A 54 -7.19 4.30 -15.44
C ARG A 54 -6.42 5.52 -14.94
N GLU A 55 -6.92 6.71 -15.26
CA GLU A 55 -6.28 7.97 -14.90
C GLU A 55 -6.13 8.12 -13.38
N LEU A 56 -7.17 7.74 -12.62
CA LEU A 56 -7.12 7.74 -11.15
C LEU A 56 -6.01 6.84 -10.61
N LEU A 57 -5.88 5.61 -11.12
CA LEU A 57 -4.88 4.66 -10.64
C LEU A 57 -3.46 5.07 -11.03
N GLU A 58 -3.28 5.56 -12.27
CA GLU A 58 -2.00 6.09 -12.76
C GLU A 58 -1.55 7.31 -11.94
N LEU A 59 -2.43 8.30 -11.77
CA LEU A 59 -2.17 9.48 -10.95
C LEU A 59 -1.81 9.12 -9.51
N THR A 60 -2.52 8.15 -8.93
CA THR A 60 -2.22 7.68 -7.56
C THR A 60 -0.81 7.08 -7.49
N VAL A 61 -0.45 6.18 -8.40
CA VAL A 61 0.88 5.54 -8.43
C VAL A 61 1.99 6.56 -8.63
N ASP A 62 1.78 7.54 -9.51
CA ASP A 62 2.77 8.58 -9.77
C ASP A 62 2.96 9.48 -8.54
N THR A 63 1.86 9.87 -7.89
CA THR A 63 1.90 10.64 -6.64
C THR A 63 2.65 9.89 -5.53
N LEU A 64 2.38 8.59 -5.37
CA LEU A 64 3.08 7.73 -4.41
C LEU A 64 4.57 7.56 -4.76
N SER A 65 4.89 7.46 -6.04
CA SER A 65 6.28 7.34 -6.52
C SER A 65 7.08 8.61 -6.26
N ILE A 66 6.48 9.78 -6.45
CA ILE A 66 7.09 11.07 -6.11
C ILE A 66 7.34 11.14 -4.60
N ALA A 67 6.32 10.82 -3.79
CA ALA A 67 6.46 10.84 -2.33
C ALA A 67 7.49 9.83 -1.79
N GLY A 68 7.60 8.64 -2.41
CA GLY A 68 8.60 7.65 -2.05
C GLY A 68 10.04 8.06 -2.40
N ASN A 69 10.23 8.93 -3.39
CA ASN A 69 11.55 9.46 -3.74
C ASN A 69 11.95 10.63 -2.83
N ASP A 70 11.00 11.48 -2.43
CA ASP A 70 11.24 12.59 -1.51
C ASP A 70 10.07 12.76 -0.52
N LEU A 71 10.29 12.28 0.71
CA LEU A 71 9.30 12.33 1.79
C LEU A 71 9.22 13.73 2.44
N ARG A 72 10.22 14.59 2.22
CA ARG A 72 10.28 15.97 2.75
C ARG A 72 9.63 16.98 1.83
N ALA A 73 9.36 16.60 0.57
CA ALA A 73 8.56 17.40 -0.32
C ALA A 73 7.17 17.62 0.29
N PRO A 74 6.59 18.83 0.16
CA PRO A 74 5.23 19.08 0.62
C PRO A 74 4.29 18.05 0.00
N ARG A 75 3.50 17.38 0.85
CA ARG A 75 2.57 16.33 0.40
C ARG A 75 1.71 16.88 -0.74
N PRO A 76 1.62 16.19 -1.88
CA PRO A 76 0.81 16.68 -2.98
C PRO A 76 -0.64 16.82 -2.50
N PRO A 77 -1.30 17.99 -2.61
CA PRO A 77 -2.71 18.16 -2.23
C PRO A 77 -3.64 17.19 -2.99
N VAL A 78 -3.14 16.62 -4.08
CA VAL A 78 -3.77 15.59 -4.90
C VAL A 78 -3.95 14.26 -4.17
N ILE A 79 -3.14 13.93 -3.15
CA ILE A 79 -3.20 12.62 -2.48
C ILE A 79 -4.50 12.40 -1.71
N ASP A 80 -5.06 13.45 -1.12
CA ASP A 80 -6.33 13.38 -0.39
C ASP A 80 -7.51 13.11 -1.34
N GLN A 81 -7.49 13.75 -2.51
CA GLN A 81 -8.47 13.51 -3.56
C GLN A 81 -8.34 12.11 -4.13
N CYS A 82 -7.11 11.66 -4.43
CA CYS A 82 -6.85 10.29 -4.86
C CYS A 82 -7.41 9.29 -3.85
N GLN A 83 -7.12 9.46 -2.55
CA GLN A 83 -7.64 8.57 -1.51
C GLN A 83 -9.17 8.48 -1.54
N LYS A 84 -9.86 9.63 -1.62
CA LYS A 84 -11.32 9.70 -1.63
C LYS A 84 -11.91 8.95 -2.83
N GLU A 85 -11.41 9.23 -4.02
CA GLU A 85 -11.88 8.60 -5.26
C GLU A 85 -11.57 7.10 -5.29
N LEU A 86 -10.39 6.72 -4.81
CA LEU A 86 -9.93 5.34 -4.80
C LEU A 86 -10.67 4.49 -3.76
N THR A 87 -11.08 5.09 -2.64
CA THR A 87 -12.00 4.47 -1.66
C THR A 87 -13.36 4.18 -2.30
N ALA A 88 -13.88 5.13 -3.09
CA ALA A 88 -15.14 4.95 -3.80
C ALA A 88 -15.02 3.87 -4.89
N ALA A 89 -13.91 3.84 -5.64
CA ALA A 89 -13.62 2.82 -6.64
C ALA A 89 -13.48 1.44 -6.01
N HIS A 90 -12.70 1.31 -4.94
CA HIS A 90 -12.53 0.07 -4.19
C HIS A 90 -13.89 -0.48 -3.71
N SER A 91 -14.73 0.38 -3.13
CA SER A 91 -16.08 -0.01 -2.70
C SER A 91 -16.93 -0.56 -3.85
N LYS A 92 -16.78 -0.05 -5.07
CA LYS A 92 -17.48 -0.57 -6.26
C LYS A 92 -16.93 -1.93 -6.69
N PHE A 93 -15.61 -2.12 -6.65
CA PHE A 93 -14.93 -3.36 -7.04
C PHE A 93 -15.11 -4.49 -6.01
N SER A 94 -15.19 -4.16 -4.73
CA SER A 94 -15.36 -5.13 -3.64
C SER A 94 -16.81 -5.58 -3.43
N ARG A 95 -17.79 -4.93 -4.08
CA ARG A 95 -19.21 -5.36 -4.02
C ARG A 95 -19.36 -6.77 -4.60
N LYS A 96 -19.89 -7.68 -3.79
CA LYS A 96 -20.24 -9.05 -4.21
C LYS A 96 -21.09 -9.00 -5.48
N SER A 97 -20.66 -9.77 -6.47
CA SER A 97 -21.36 -9.98 -7.74
C SER A 97 -21.77 -11.44 -7.82
N LYS A 98 -22.94 -11.72 -8.41
CA LYS A 98 -23.37 -13.09 -8.73
C LYS A 98 -22.49 -13.74 -9.79
N VAL A 99 -21.84 -12.94 -10.62
CA VAL A 99 -20.92 -13.38 -11.68
C VAL A 99 -19.48 -13.14 -11.22
N VAL A 100 -18.63 -14.15 -11.40
CA VAL A 100 -17.19 -14.06 -11.17
C VAL A 100 -16.60 -13.15 -12.23
N ASP A 101 -16.11 -11.98 -11.81
CA ASP A 101 -15.46 -10.99 -12.67
C ASP A 101 -14.02 -10.85 -12.16
N GLU A 102 -13.10 -11.60 -12.79
CA GLU A 102 -11.70 -11.66 -12.36
C GLU A 102 -11.02 -10.29 -12.52
N GLY A 103 -11.37 -9.53 -13.57
CA GLY A 103 -10.86 -8.17 -13.75
C GLY A 103 -11.32 -7.23 -12.63
N LYS A 104 -12.58 -7.35 -12.19
CA LYS A 104 -13.08 -6.62 -11.02
C LYS A 104 -12.32 -6.97 -9.74
N LYS A 105 -12.01 -8.25 -9.54
CA LYS A 105 -11.26 -8.73 -8.37
C LYS A 105 -9.84 -8.17 -8.36
N GLN A 106 -9.13 -8.27 -9.48
CA GLN A 106 -7.79 -7.69 -9.64
C GLN A 106 -7.78 -6.18 -9.38
N LEU A 107 -8.81 -5.45 -9.83
CA LEU A 107 -8.97 -4.02 -9.54
C LEU A 107 -9.29 -3.75 -8.07
N ALA A 108 -10.06 -4.61 -7.40
CA ALA A 108 -10.31 -4.51 -5.97
C ALA A 108 -9.01 -4.67 -5.17
N ASP A 109 -8.20 -5.66 -5.51
CA ASP A 109 -6.92 -5.95 -4.86
C ASP A 109 -5.92 -4.81 -5.10
N CYS A 110 -5.80 -4.33 -6.35
CA CYS A 110 -4.95 -3.18 -6.68
C CYS A 110 -5.37 -1.92 -5.93
N THR A 111 -6.66 -1.62 -5.86
CA THR A 111 -7.15 -0.44 -5.12
C THR A 111 -6.94 -0.55 -3.62
N ALA A 112 -7.11 -1.75 -3.03
CA ALA A 112 -6.80 -1.98 -1.62
C ALA A 112 -5.33 -1.72 -1.32
N LEU A 113 -4.43 -2.21 -2.18
CA LEU A 113 -2.99 -2.01 -2.03
C LEU A 113 -2.61 -0.53 -2.12
N LEU A 114 -3.14 0.20 -3.10
CA LEU A 114 -2.90 1.64 -3.22
C LEU A 114 -3.38 2.41 -1.98
N LEU A 115 -4.55 2.06 -1.43
CA LEU A 115 -5.03 2.66 -0.19
C LEU A 115 -4.08 2.41 0.98
N GLN A 116 -3.55 1.19 1.12
CA GLN A 116 -2.57 0.87 2.16
C GLN A 116 -1.32 1.75 2.06
N VAL A 117 -0.76 1.94 0.86
CA VAL A 117 0.40 2.83 0.67
C VAL A 117 0.04 4.29 1.01
N ILE A 118 -1.16 4.76 0.64
CA ILE A 118 -1.62 6.11 1.00
C ILE A 118 -1.74 6.27 2.52
N TYR A 119 -2.32 5.29 3.21
CA TYR A 119 -2.43 5.32 4.67
C TYR A 119 -1.05 5.33 5.32
N TYR A 120 -0.12 4.55 4.80
CA TYR A 120 1.27 4.58 5.24
C TYR A 120 1.91 5.96 5.05
N LEU A 121 1.81 6.55 3.86
CA LEU A 121 2.31 7.91 3.60
C LEU A 121 1.77 8.96 4.58
N LYS A 122 0.53 8.79 5.06
CA LYS A 122 -0.12 9.74 5.96
C LYS A 122 0.23 9.55 7.43
N THR A 123 0.48 8.32 7.84
CA THR A 123 0.56 7.93 9.26
C THR A 123 1.93 7.40 9.66
N GLU A 124 2.74 6.98 8.69
CA GLU A 124 4.01 6.27 8.84
C GLU A 124 3.88 4.97 9.66
N ASP A 125 2.65 4.47 9.87
CA ASP A 125 2.38 3.29 10.67
C ASP A 125 2.69 2.01 9.89
N PRO A 126 3.70 1.22 10.32
CA PRO A 126 4.12 0.00 9.61
C PRO A 126 3.00 -1.04 9.42
N LEU A 127 1.90 -0.99 10.17
CA LEU A 127 0.73 -1.86 9.96
C LEU A 127 0.22 -1.81 8.52
N TYR A 128 0.25 -0.63 7.89
CA TYR A 128 -0.22 -0.48 6.52
C TYR A 128 0.74 -1.12 5.50
N ILE A 129 2.03 -1.29 5.84
CA ILE A 129 3.00 -2.01 5.01
C ILE A 129 2.89 -3.53 5.19
N ILE A 130 2.45 -4.02 6.35
CA ILE A 130 2.22 -5.46 6.56
C ILE A 130 1.23 -6.01 5.53
N GLY A 131 0.17 -5.26 5.23
CA GLY A 131 -0.86 -5.64 4.26
C GLY A 131 -0.36 -5.80 2.82
N MET A 132 0.76 -5.17 2.47
CA MET A 132 1.36 -5.29 1.13
C MET A 132 2.50 -6.32 1.06
N LEU A 133 2.96 -6.88 2.18
CA LEU A 133 4.05 -7.85 2.22
C LEU A 133 3.81 -9.04 1.29
N ASP A 134 2.57 -9.50 1.19
CA ASP A 134 2.25 -10.67 0.36
C ASP A 134 2.45 -10.36 -1.13
N ALA A 135 2.31 -9.10 -1.55
CA ALA A 135 2.54 -8.62 -2.91
C ALA A 135 4.01 -8.29 -3.21
N ILE A 136 4.89 -8.21 -2.20
CA ILE A 136 6.31 -7.84 -2.38
C ILE A 136 7.08 -8.88 -3.21
N HIS A 137 6.67 -10.15 -3.17
CA HIS A 137 7.27 -11.23 -3.97
C HIS A 137 7.15 -11.02 -5.49
N GLN A 138 6.31 -10.06 -5.92
CA GLN A 138 6.17 -9.67 -7.32
C GLN A 138 7.28 -8.71 -7.78
N LEU A 139 8.14 -8.22 -6.88
CA LEU A 139 9.29 -7.38 -7.20
C LEU A 139 10.52 -8.24 -7.54
N ASP A 140 11.47 -7.64 -8.26
CA ASP A 140 12.75 -8.26 -8.59
C ASP A 140 13.54 -8.61 -7.32
N THR A 141 14.09 -9.82 -7.28
CA THR A 141 15.02 -10.30 -6.25
C THR A 141 16.14 -9.33 -5.90
N HIS A 142 16.71 -8.62 -6.87
CA HIS A 142 17.75 -7.63 -6.61
C HIS A 142 17.22 -6.40 -5.87
N VAL A 143 15.99 -5.98 -6.17
CA VAL A 143 15.31 -4.92 -5.40
C VAL A 143 15.10 -5.40 -3.97
N LEU A 144 14.57 -6.61 -3.79
CA LEU A 144 14.29 -7.17 -2.47
C LEU A 144 15.54 -7.30 -1.59
N ALA A 145 16.69 -7.66 -2.18
CA ALA A 145 17.97 -7.69 -1.50
C ALA A 145 18.30 -6.35 -0.83
N GLY A 146 18.02 -5.23 -1.51
CA GLY A 146 18.23 -3.88 -0.99
C GLY A 146 17.28 -3.46 0.15
N TYR A 147 16.26 -4.26 0.47
CA TYR A 147 15.30 -4.00 1.55
C TYR A 147 15.25 -5.12 2.60
N GLN A 148 16.19 -6.08 2.58
CA GLN A 148 16.15 -7.27 3.45
C GLN A 148 16.02 -6.93 4.94
N ASP A 149 16.76 -5.95 5.44
CA ASP A 149 16.70 -5.56 6.86
C ASP A 149 15.30 -5.04 7.24
N GLN A 150 14.73 -4.18 6.38
CA GLN A 150 13.39 -3.64 6.57
C GLN A 150 12.32 -4.74 6.50
N LEU A 151 12.45 -5.66 5.53
CA LEU A 151 11.55 -6.79 5.36
C LEU A 151 11.63 -7.77 6.55
N ALA A 152 12.81 -8.00 7.11
CA ALA A 152 12.99 -8.85 8.29
C ALA A 152 12.29 -8.25 9.51
N LEU A 153 12.42 -6.93 9.71
CA LEU A 153 11.72 -6.21 10.77
C LEU A 153 10.19 -6.28 10.57
N ILE A 154 9.66 -5.98 9.39
CA ILE A 154 8.21 -6.06 9.15
C ILE A 154 7.70 -7.51 9.31
N ALA A 155 8.48 -8.52 8.88
CA ALA A 155 8.11 -9.93 9.07
C ALA A 155 8.07 -10.33 10.57
N ARG A 156 8.99 -9.81 11.39
CA ARG A 156 8.95 -9.99 12.86
C ARG A 156 7.72 -9.32 13.46
N LEU A 157 7.40 -8.10 13.01
CA LEU A 157 6.22 -7.36 13.45
C LEU A 157 4.93 -8.11 13.11
N LYS A 158 4.81 -8.62 11.87
CA LYS A 158 3.68 -9.46 11.42
C LYS A 158 3.47 -10.67 12.34
N LYS A 159 4.56 -11.39 12.66
CA LYS A 159 4.52 -12.54 13.59
C LYS A 159 4.09 -12.14 15.01
N PHE A 160 4.61 -11.03 15.53
CA PHE A 160 4.27 -10.54 16.87
C PHE A 160 2.78 -10.22 16.98
N LEU A 161 2.24 -9.54 15.97
CA LEU A 161 0.83 -9.14 15.91
C LEU A 161 -0.12 -10.31 15.62
N LYS A 162 0.41 -11.48 15.24
CA LYS A 162 -0.33 -12.69 14.86
C LYS A 162 -1.27 -12.45 13.67
N ILE A 163 -0.80 -11.70 12.67
CA ILE A 163 -1.51 -11.36 11.42
C ILE A 163 -0.80 -12.02 10.23
#